data_AF-A0A914QN29-F1
#
_entry.id   AF-A0A914QN29-F1
#
_cell.length_a   1.000
_cell.length_b   1.000
_cell.length_c   1.000
_cell.angle_alpha   90.00
_cell.angle_beta   90.00
_cell.angle_gamma   90.00
#
_symmetry.space_group_name_H-M   'P 1'
#
loop_
_entity.id
_entity.type
_entity.pdbx_description
1 polymer ?
#
loop_
_entity_poly.entity_id
_entity_poly.type
_entity_poly.pdbx_seq_one_letter_code
_entity_poly.pdbx_strand_id
1 'polypeptide(L)'
;MSADKNFKKNLPQNNNRCENFEENYAKHFEPNVKQYLPVIIKLLKQSKSEFFADSGLTWVDFLVSEYFDSINGHAPELLKNYPELLEHSKKIHSLQNLQKYLGSRPTTPW
;
A
#
# COMPACT_ATOMS: atom_id res chain seq x y z
N MET A 1 -8.22 8.14 -15.21
CA MET A 1 -8.95 8.30 -13.93
C MET A 1 -8.42 9.56 -13.28
N SER A 2 -9.28 10.49 -12.83
CA SER A 2 -8.85 11.74 -12.18
C SER A 2 -8.14 11.40 -10.86
N ALA A 3 -7.03 12.08 -10.55
CA ALA A 3 -6.37 11.92 -9.26
C ALA A 3 -7.34 12.18 -8.11
N ASP A 4 -7.18 11.41 -7.03
CA ASP A 4 -8.00 11.53 -5.83
C ASP A 4 -7.82 12.93 -5.22
N LYS A 5 -8.91 13.70 -5.18
CA LYS A 5 -8.93 15.06 -4.63
C LYS A 5 -8.54 15.08 -3.14
N ASN A 6 -8.68 13.96 -2.43
CA ASN A 6 -8.29 13.84 -1.04
C ASN A 6 -6.77 13.72 -0.84
N PHE A 7 -6.04 13.11 -1.79
CA PHE A 7 -4.59 12.99 -1.71
C PHE A 7 -3.93 14.38 -1.71
N LYS A 8 -4.36 15.27 -2.61
CA LYS A 8 -3.84 16.66 -2.69
C LYS A 8 -4.11 17.50 -1.44
N LYS A 9 -5.18 17.21 -0.70
CA LYS A 9 -5.60 17.96 0.49
C LYS A 9 -4.70 17.68 1.71
N ASN A 10 -4.11 16.48 1.78
CA ASN A 10 -3.27 16.05 2.90
C ASN A 10 -1.78 16.32 2.67
N LEU A 11 -1.40 16.91 1.52
CA LEU A 11 -0.01 17.24 1.23
C LEU A 11 0.38 18.60 1.82
N PRO A 12 1.59 18.72 2.40
CA PRO A 12 2.12 19.99 2.87
C PRO A 12 2.26 20.96 1.69
N GLN A 13 1.50 22.05 1.74
CA GLN A 13 1.35 23.04 0.66
C GLN A 13 2.60 23.93 0.44
N ASN A 14 3.67 23.77 1.22
CA ASN A 14 4.76 24.75 1.32
C ASN A 14 6.06 24.39 0.58
N ASN A 15 6.04 23.44 -0.36
CA ASN A 15 7.24 23.07 -1.08
C ASN A 15 6.93 22.76 -2.55
N ASN A 16 7.77 23.23 -3.46
CA ASN A 16 7.67 23.10 -4.94
C ASN A 16 7.66 21.65 -5.45
N ARG A 17 7.55 20.66 -4.54
CA ARG A 17 7.54 19.22 -4.77
C ARG A 17 6.30 18.73 -5.55
N CYS A 18 5.27 19.55 -5.66
CA CYS A 18 4.01 19.22 -6.34
C CYS A 18 3.87 19.85 -7.74
N GLU A 19 4.92 20.48 -8.27
CA GLU A 19 4.93 20.90 -9.67
C GLU A 19 4.61 19.70 -10.58
N ASN A 20 3.68 19.89 -11.49
CA ASN A 20 3.25 18.88 -12.46
C ASN A 20 2.73 17.57 -11.84
N PHE A 21 2.15 17.60 -10.63
CA PHE A 21 1.63 16.39 -9.96
C PHE A 21 0.75 15.52 -10.86
N GLU A 22 -0.24 16.12 -11.54
CA GLU A 22 -1.15 15.37 -12.43
C GLU A 22 -0.41 14.73 -13.61
N GLU A 23 0.56 15.45 -14.18
CA GLU A 23 1.38 14.94 -15.27
C GLU A 23 2.25 13.78 -14.78
N ASN A 24 2.94 13.95 -13.65
CA ASN A 24 3.79 12.91 -13.05
C ASN A 24 2.97 11.69 -12.62
N TYR A 25 1.76 11.90 -12.11
CA TYR A 25 0.84 10.84 -11.77
C TYR A 25 0.45 10.03 -13.00
N ALA A 26 -0.01 10.70 -14.07
CA ALA A 26 -0.44 10.04 -15.29
C ALA A 26 0.72 9.38 -16.06
N LYS A 27 1.90 10.03 -16.08
CA LYS A 27 3.07 9.61 -16.85
C LYS A 27 3.87 8.51 -16.17
N HIS A 28 4.00 8.55 -14.85
CA HIS A 28 4.87 7.65 -14.10
C HIS A 28 4.10 6.77 -13.13
N PHE A 29 3.21 7.33 -12.31
CA PHE A 29 2.61 6.56 -11.22
C PHE A 29 1.56 5.56 -11.72
N GLU A 30 0.53 6.03 -12.43
CA GLU A 30 -0.56 5.19 -12.94
C GLU A 30 -0.09 3.98 -13.78
N PRO A 31 0.82 4.14 -14.76
CA PRO A 31 1.30 2.99 -15.54
C PRO A 31 2.09 2.00 -14.68
N ASN A 32 2.94 2.48 -13.76
CA ASN A 32 3.71 1.60 -12.88
C ASN A 32 2.82 0.81 -11.91
N VAL A 33 1.78 1.45 -11.34
CA VAL A 33 0.80 0.76 -10.51
C VAL A 33 0.12 -0.36 -11.29
N LYS A 34 -0.37 -0.07 -12.51
CA LYS A 34 -1.03 -1.05 -13.37
C LYS A 34 -0.09 -2.18 -13.79
N GLN A 35 1.20 -1.90 -13.92
CA GLN A 35 2.21 -2.89 -14.29
C GLN A 35 2.61 -3.78 -13.11
N TYR A 36 2.88 -3.22 -11.93
CA TYR A 36 3.54 -3.94 -10.84
C TYR A 36 2.58 -4.55 -9.81
N LEU A 37 1.45 -3.90 -9.50
CA LEU A 37 0.54 -4.45 -8.48
C LEU A 37 -0.04 -5.82 -8.86
N PRO A 38 -0.43 -6.08 -10.13
CA PRO A 38 -0.83 -7.42 -10.54
C PRO A 38 0.28 -8.48 -10.36
N VAL A 39 1.55 -8.09 -10.49
CA VAL A 39 2.68 -9.00 -10.29
C VAL A 39 2.78 -9.38 -8.81
N ILE A 40 2.64 -8.42 -7.90
CA ILE A 40 2.64 -8.68 -6.45
C ILE A 40 1.48 -9.62 -6.07
N ILE A 41 0.28 -9.36 -6.58
CA ILE A 41 -0.89 -10.22 -6.35
C ILE A 41 -0.65 -11.62 -6.92
N LYS A 42 -0.03 -11.73 -8.10
CA LYS A 42 0.33 -13.01 -8.69
C LYS A 42 1.29 -13.79 -7.79
N LEU A 43 2.32 -13.14 -7.24
CA LEU A 43 3.27 -13.77 -6.32
C LEU A 43 2.55 -14.29 -5.06
N LEU A 44 1.66 -13.48 -4.48
CA LEU A 44 0.85 -13.90 -3.34
C LEU A 44 -0.01 -15.13 -3.67
N LYS A 45 -0.67 -15.14 -4.83
CA LYS A 45 -1.54 -16.25 -5.29
C LYS A 45 -0.77 -17.49 -5.74
N GLN A 46 0.52 -17.37 -6.07
CA GLN A 46 1.36 -18.50 -6.48
C GLN A 46 1.88 -19.29 -5.28
N SER A 47 1.94 -18.66 -4.11
CA SER A 47 2.27 -19.34 -2.86
C SER A 47 1.23 -20.41 -2.54
N LYS A 48 1.70 -21.54 -2.02
CA LYS A 48 0.86 -22.61 -1.46
C LYS A 48 0.44 -22.33 -0.03
N SER A 49 0.96 -21.25 0.56
CA SER A 49 0.57 -20.76 1.86
C SER A 49 -0.35 -19.54 1.72
N GLU A 50 -0.82 -19.02 2.84
CA GLU A 50 -1.58 -17.76 2.89
C GLU A 50 -0.67 -16.51 2.94
N PHE A 51 0.64 -16.69 2.73
CA PHE A 51 1.71 -15.69 2.81
C PHE A 51 2.52 -15.69 1.50
N PHE A 52 3.43 -14.73 1.32
CA PHE A 52 4.25 -14.64 0.11
C PHE A 52 5.21 -15.81 -0.12
N ALA A 53 5.56 -16.56 0.93
CA ALA A 53 6.42 -17.73 0.83
C ALA A 53 5.68 -19.02 1.23
N ASP A 54 6.00 -20.13 0.54
CA ASP A 54 5.46 -21.46 0.87
C ASP A 54 5.80 -21.88 2.31
N SER A 55 6.92 -21.38 2.87
CA SER A 55 7.35 -21.63 4.25
C SER A 55 6.52 -20.91 5.31
N GLY A 56 5.55 -20.08 4.91
CA GLY A 56 4.69 -19.31 5.81
C GLY A 56 5.10 -17.84 5.93
N LEU A 57 4.80 -17.24 7.08
CA LEU A 57 5.03 -15.81 7.35
C LEU A 57 6.51 -15.42 7.26
N THR A 58 6.81 -14.37 6.52
CA THR A 58 8.15 -13.82 6.34
C THR A 58 8.15 -12.29 6.53
N TRP A 59 9.36 -11.70 6.54
CA TRP A 59 9.52 -10.25 6.59
C TRP A 59 8.86 -9.53 5.37
N VAL A 60 8.71 -10.22 4.23
CA VAL A 60 8.09 -9.67 3.02
C VAL A 60 6.60 -9.37 3.24
N ASP A 61 5.92 -10.23 4.00
CA ASP A 61 4.49 -10.03 4.31
C ASP A 61 4.29 -8.73 5.11
N PHE A 62 5.19 -8.44 6.06
CA PHE A 62 5.16 -7.17 6.82
C PHE A 62 5.50 -5.96 5.96
N LEU A 63 6.48 -6.07 5.05
CA LEU A 63 6.82 -5.01 4.10
C LEU A 63 5.61 -4.65 3.23
N VAL A 64 4.96 -5.67 2.66
CA VAL A 64 3.81 -5.49 1.78
C VAL A 64 2.62 -4.93 2.56
N SER A 65 2.35 -5.47 3.76
CA SER A 65 1.22 -5.00 4.57
C SER A 65 1.35 -3.54 4.99
N GLU A 66 2.54 -3.13 5.44
CA GLU A 66 2.79 -1.76 5.88
C GLU A 66 2.69 -0.79 4.70
N TYR A 67 3.32 -1.13 3.59
CA TYR A 67 3.35 -0.28 2.40
C TYR A 67 1.92 -0.01 1.87
N PHE A 68 1.09 -1.05 1.77
CA PHE A 68 -0.27 -0.89 1.26
C PHE A 68 -1.24 -0.33 2.29
N ASP A 69 -1.01 -0.49 3.60
CA ASP A 69 -1.78 0.22 4.62
C ASP A 69 -1.51 1.73 4.57
N SER A 70 -0.24 2.13 4.39
CA SER A 70 0.14 3.53 4.22
C SER A 70 -0.46 4.14 2.95
N ILE A 71 -0.41 3.42 1.81
CA ILE A 71 -1.09 3.84 0.58
C ILE A 71 -2.59 3.95 0.78
N ASN A 72 -3.22 2.99 1.47
CA ASN A 72 -4.66 3.03 1.73
C ASN A 72 -5.07 4.27 2.55
N GLY A 73 -4.23 4.69 3.51
CA GLY A 73 -4.46 5.90 4.30
C GLY A 73 -4.41 7.20 3.48
N HIS A 74 -3.62 7.23 2.39
CA HIS A 74 -3.40 8.43 1.59
C HIS A 74 -4.20 8.45 0.26
N ALA A 75 -4.33 7.31 -0.40
CA ALA A 75 -4.92 7.13 -1.72
C ALA A 75 -5.80 5.86 -1.78
N PRO A 76 -6.88 5.79 -0.99
CA PRO A 76 -7.72 4.59 -0.89
C PRO A 76 -8.34 4.19 -2.24
N GLU A 77 -8.64 5.16 -3.11
CA GLU A 77 -9.18 4.91 -4.45
C GLU A 77 -8.26 4.04 -5.34
N LEU A 78 -6.94 4.09 -5.11
CA LEU A 78 -5.98 3.28 -5.85
C LEU A 78 -6.16 1.79 -5.57
N LEU A 79 -6.33 1.44 -4.30
CA LEU A 79 -6.36 0.06 -3.83
C LEU A 79 -7.74 -0.60 -3.93
N LYS A 80 -8.79 0.17 -4.25
CA LYS A 80 -10.12 -0.39 -4.58
C LYS A 80 -10.07 -1.40 -5.72
N ASN A 81 -9.15 -1.24 -6.67
CA ASN A 81 -8.98 -2.16 -7.78
C ASN A 81 -8.13 -3.40 -7.43
N TYR A 82 -7.58 -3.46 -6.22
CA TYR A 82 -6.62 -4.49 -5.78
C TYR A 82 -6.97 -4.98 -4.35
N PRO A 83 -8.19 -5.48 -4.12
CA PRO A 83 -8.67 -5.86 -2.79
C PRO A 83 -7.81 -6.94 -2.12
N GLU A 84 -7.14 -7.81 -2.89
CA GLU A 84 -6.29 -8.87 -2.36
C GLU A 84 -5.12 -8.32 -1.52
N LEU A 85 -4.59 -7.15 -1.87
CA LEU A 85 -3.52 -6.50 -1.11
C LEU A 85 -4.04 -5.95 0.22
N LEU A 86 -5.27 -5.44 0.24
CA LEU A 86 -5.93 -4.97 1.47
C LEU A 86 -6.28 -6.14 2.39
N GLU A 87 -6.74 -7.26 1.83
CA GLU A 87 -7.03 -8.48 2.58
C GLU A 87 -5.76 -9.06 3.20
N HIS A 88 -4.66 -9.13 2.44
CA HIS A 88 -3.37 -9.54 2.96
C HIS A 88 -2.91 -8.62 4.09
N SER A 89 -2.99 -7.30 3.90
CA SER A 89 -2.60 -6.32 4.93
C SER A 89 -3.40 -6.49 6.23
N LYS A 90 -4.72 -6.68 6.13
CA LYS A 90 -5.59 -6.98 7.28
C LYS A 90 -5.20 -8.27 7.99
N LYS A 91 -4.83 -9.32 7.23
CA LYS A 91 -4.36 -10.58 7.79
C LYS A 91 -3.06 -10.41 8.58
N ILE A 92 -2.08 -9.68 8.04
CA ILE A 92 -0.82 -9.43 8.76
C ILE A 92 -1.08 -8.57 9.99
N HIS A 93 -1.92 -7.54 9.86
CA HIS A 93 -2.31 -6.70 10.99
C HIS A 93 -3.10 -7.46 12.05
N SER A 94 -3.79 -8.56 11.77
CA SER A 94 -4.50 -9.34 12.81
C SER A 94 -3.58 -10.16 13.72
N LEU A 95 -2.27 -10.26 13.42
CA LEU A 95 -1.31 -10.97 14.25
C LEU A 95 -1.20 -10.32 15.63
N GLN A 96 -1.45 -11.11 16.69
CA GLN A 96 -1.53 -10.60 18.07
C GLN A 96 -0.26 -9.84 18.52
N ASN A 97 0.92 -10.34 18.16
CA ASN A 97 2.18 -9.69 18.50
C ASN A 97 2.36 -8.36 17.76
N LEU A 98 1.88 -8.28 16.51
CA LEU A 98 1.93 -7.04 15.73
C LEU A 98 0.93 -6.02 16.27
N GLN A 99 -0.28 -6.44 16.65
CA GLN A 99 -1.27 -5.55 17.28
C GLN A 99 -0.74 -4.85 18.54
N LYS A 100 0.02 -5.56 19.38
CA LYS A 100 0.69 -4.97 20.56
C LYS A 100 1.66 -3.85 20.17
N TYR A 101 2.40 -4.04 19.09
CA TYR A 101 3.32 -3.03 18.57
C TYR A 101 2.55 -1.86 17.93
N LEU A 102 1.57 -2.13 17.06
CA LEU A 102 0.76 -1.10 16.41
C LEU A 102 0.03 -0.20 17.41
N GLY A 103 -0.39 -0.73 18.57
CA GLY A 103 -1.00 0.05 19.64
C GLY A 103 -0.04 0.94 20.44
N SER A 104 1.27 0.72 20.36
CA SER A 104 2.29 1.48 21.10
C SER A 104 3.25 2.28 20.22
N ARG A 105 3.30 2.01 18.91
CA ARG A 105 4.19 2.71 17.98
C ARG A 105 3.83 4.21 17.90
N PRO A 106 4.80 5.12 17.76
CA PRO A 106 4.52 6.53 17.51
C PRO A 106 3.75 6.72 16.21
N THR A 107 2.76 7.62 16.21
CA THR A 107 2.09 8.04 14.98
C THR A 107 3.00 8.99 14.22
N THR A 108 3.42 8.58 13.03
CA THR A 108 4.19 9.39 12.10
C THR A 108 3.35 9.70 10.85
N PRO A 109 3.63 10.79 10.13
CA PRO A 109 2.96 11.08 8.86
C PRO A 109 3.25 10.04 7.76
N TRP A 110 4.35 9.30 7.92
CA TRP A 110 4.81 8.20 7.06
C TRP A 110 5.38 7.10 7.95
#